data_AF-X1QVH3-F1
#
_entry.id   AF-X1QVH3-F1
#
_cell.length_a   1.000
_cell.length_b   1.000
_cell.length_c   1.000
_cell.angle_alpha   90.00
_cell.angle_beta   90.00
_cell.angle_gamma   90.00
#
_symmetry.space_group_name_H-M   'P 1'
#
loop_
_entity.id
_entity.type
_entity.pdbx_description
1 polymer ?
#
loop_
_entity_poly.entity_id
_entity_poly.type
_entity_poly.pdbx_seq_one_letter_code
_entity_poly.pdbx_strand_id
1 'polypeptide(L)' 'MGREPMANIYRQAKQLLDRKDAGGELSWEEFQLIKTAELALILRGCPLPEDMPEAECLEELAKSVEGENNMEVLVGKDEG' A
#
# COMPACT_ATOMS: atom_id res chain seq x y z
N MET A 1 23.70 0.12 9.41
CA MET A 1 22.54 -0.81 9.48
C MET A 1 21.53 -0.29 8.48
N GLY A 2 21.34 -1.00 7.36
CA GLY A 2 20.30 -0.63 6.40
C GLY A 2 18.95 -0.76 7.11
N ARG A 3 18.11 0.27 7.05
CA ARG A 3 16.72 0.13 7.48
C ARG A 3 16.13 -0.96 6.60
N GLU A 4 15.67 -2.07 7.17
CA GLU A 4 14.71 -2.91 6.47
C GLU A 4 13.58 -1.97 6.03
N PRO A 5 13.19 -1.98 4.74
CA PRO A 5 12.07 -1.15 4.31
C PRO A 5 10.89 -1.53 5.21
N MET A 6 10.34 -0.56 5.94
CA MET A 6 9.12 -0.78 6.73
C MET A 6 8.14 -1.51 5.83
N ALA A 7 7.80 -2.74 6.20
CA ALA A 7 7.04 -3.61 5.33
C ALA A 7 5.72 -2.91 4.97
N ASN A 8 5.54 -2.60 3.69
CA ASN A 8 4.42 -1.82 3.20
C ASN A 8 3.10 -2.55 3.51
N ILE A 9 2.30 -1.99 4.41
CA ILE A 9 1.05 -2.62 4.87
C ILE A 9 0.09 -2.87 3.71
N TYR A 10 0.08 -2.01 2.69
CA TYR A 10 -0.79 -2.16 1.52
C TYR A 10 -0.34 -3.33 0.64
N ARG A 11 0.98 -3.52 0.47
CA ARG A 11 1.54 -4.67 -0.25
C ARG A 11 1.27 -5.99 0.48
N GLN A 12 1.40 -5.99 1.80
CA GLN A 12 1.06 -7.15 2.62
C GLN A 12 -0.44 -7.47 2.57
N ALA A 13 -1.30 -6.47 2.68
CA ALA A 13 -2.74 -6.63 2.57
C ALA A 13 -3.16 -7.22 1.21
N LYS A 14 -2.56 -6.73 0.11
CA LYS A 14 -2.78 -7.30 -1.22
C LYS A 14 -2.40 -8.78 -1.29
N GLN A 15 -1.22 -9.15 -0.79
CA GLN A 15 -0.77 -10.54 -0.79
C GLN A 15 -1.69 -11.46 0.03
N LEU A 16 -2.21 -10.96 1.15
CA LEU A 16 -3.17 -11.71 1.98
C LEU A 16 -4.53 -11.86 1.28
N LEU A 17 -5.00 -10.82 0.56
CA LEU A 17 -6.20 -10.91 -0.28
C LEU A 17 -6.02 -11.90 -1.42
N ASP A 18 -4.92 -11.80 -2.19
CA ASP A 18 -4.61 -12.73 -3.27
C ASP A 18 -4.59 -14.19 -2.74
N ARG A 19 -4.01 -14.40 -1.55
CA ARG A 19 -3.96 -15.72 -0.89
C ARG A 19 -5.35 -16.20 -0.48
N LYS A 20 -6.18 -15.32 0.07
CA LYS A 20 -7.57 -15.62 0.45
C LYS A 20 -8.40 -15.99 -0.78
N ASP A 21 -8.25 -15.26 -1.88
CA ASP A 21 -8.96 -15.51 -3.14
C ASP A 21 -8.53 -16.82 -3.80
N ALA A 22 -7.28 -17.25 -3.59
CA ALA A 22 -6.79 -18.57 -3.97
C ALA A 22 -7.28 -19.72 -3.05
N GLY A 23 -8.12 -19.43 -2.06
CA GLY A 23 -8.67 -20.40 -1.11
C GLY A 23 -7.79 -20.65 0.13
N GLY A 24 -6.80 -19.80 0.38
CA GLY A 24 -5.98 -19.86 1.59
C GLY A 24 -6.70 -19.32 2.82
N GLU A 25 -6.41 -19.91 3.98
CA GLU A 25 -6.93 -19.41 5.26
C GLU A 25 -6.17 -18.16 5.71
N LEU A 26 -6.86 -17.29 6.45
CA LEU A 26 -6.29 -16.12 7.11
C LEU A 26 -6.43 -16.27 8.62
N SER A 27 -5.36 -15.94 9.36
CA SER A 27 -5.46 -15.73 10.80
C SER A 27 -6.28 -14.48 11.11
N TRP A 28 -6.67 -14.34 12.37
CA TRP A 28 -7.36 -13.13 12.83
C TRP A 28 -6.50 -11.87 12.64
N GLU A 29 -5.21 -11.97 12.95
CA GLU A 29 -4.23 -10.89 12.81
C GLU A 29 -4.05 -10.48 11.34
N GLU A 30 -3.99 -11.44 10.42
CA GLU A 30 -3.90 -11.19 8.99
C GLU A 30 -5.17 -10.52 8.45
N PHE A 31 -6.33 -10.96 8.91
CA PHE A 31 -7.60 -10.30 8.58
C PHE A 31 -7.64 -8.85 9.10
N GLN A 32 -7.18 -8.60 10.33
CA GLN A 32 -7.08 -7.25 10.89
C GLN A 32 -6.10 -6.37 10.11
N LEU A 33 -5.01 -6.93 9.59
CA LEU A 33 -4.06 -6.21 8.74
C LEU A 33 -4.73 -5.72 7.45
N ILE A 34 -5.47 -6.60 6.76
CA ILE A 34 -6.25 -6.24 5.58
C ILE A 34 -7.22 -5.10 5.90
N LYS A 35 -8.00 -5.22 6.98
CA LYS A 35 -8.97 -4.20 7.39
C LYS A 35 -8.30 -2.86 7.72
N THR A 36 -7.13 -2.90 8.34
CA THR A 36 -6.34 -1.69 8.62
C THR A 36 -5.89 -1.00 7.33
N ALA A 37 -5.49 -1.77 6.32
CA ALA A 37 -5.09 -1.24 5.02
C ALA A 37 -6.30 -0.66 4.25
N GLU A 38 -7.45 -1.35 4.28
CA GLU A 38 -8.70 -0.90 3.65
C GLU A 38 -9.25 0.40 4.27
N LEU A 39 -8.98 0.68 5.55
CA LEU A 39 -9.42 1.94 6.18
C LEU A 39 -8.92 3.16 5.39
N ALA A 40 -7.73 3.10 4.80
CA ALA A 40 -7.18 4.17 3.98
C ALA A 40 -8.03 4.45 2.72
N LEU A 41 -8.76 3.46 2.22
CA LEU A 41 -9.67 3.58 1.06
C LEU A 41 -11.00 4.26 1.43
N ILE A 42 -11.45 4.10 2.68
CA ILE A 42 -12.74 4.62 3.16
C ILE A 42 -12.61 6.07 3.67
N LEU A 43 -11.38 6.52 3.99
CA LEU A 43 -11.13 7.89 4.42
C LEU A 43 -11.43 8.87 3.27
N ARG A 44 -12.21 9.92 3.58
CA ARG A 44 -12.52 11.00 2.64
C ARG A 44 -11.24 11.58 2.05
N GLY A 45 -11.11 11.52 0.73
CA GLY A 45 -9.94 12.01 0.00
C GLY A 45 -9.10 10.93 -0.68
N CYS A 46 -9.51 9.65 -0.63
CA CYS A 46 -8.92 8.63 -1.48
C CYS A 46 -9.10 9.03 -2.96
N PRO A 47 -8.02 9.17 -3.74
CA PRO A 47 -8.10 9.59 -5.15
C PRO A 47 -8.52 8.44 -6.08
N LEU A 48 -8.85 7.26 -5.53
CA LEU A 48 -9.11 6.05 -6.30
C LEU A 48 -10.61 5.90 -6.62
N PRO A 49 -10.96 5.34 -7.79
CA PRO A 49 -12.34 5.07 -8.17
C PRO A 49 -13.04 4.10 -7.20
N GLU A 50 -14.32 4.30 -6.93
CA GLU A 50 -15.12 3.42 -6.05
C GLU A 50 -15.36 2.02 -6.63
N ASP A 51 -15.28 1.88 -7.95
CA ASP A 51 -15.47 0.63 -8.69
C ASP A 51 -14.18 -0.18 -8.90
N MET A 52 -13.03 0.37 -8.49
CA MET A 52 -11.75 -0.31 -8.60
C MET A 52 -11.68 -1.48 -7.59
N PRO A 53 -11.21 -2.68 -8.00
CA PRO A 53 -11.04 -3.80 -7.09
C PRO A 53 -10.13 -3.47 -5.91
N GLU A 54 -10.47 -3.94 -4.70
CA GLU A 54 -9.71 -3.67 -3.47
C GLU A 54 -8.21 -4.01 -3.60
N ALA A 55 -7.88 -5.10 -4.28
CA ALA A 55 -6.50 -5.52 -4.52
C ALA A 55 -5.72 -4.54 -5.40
N GLU A 56 -6.37 -3.94 -6.40
CA GLU A 56 -5.76 -2.90 -7.26
C GLU A 56 -5.61 -1.59 -6.50
N CYS A 57 -6.61 -1.22 -5.70
CA CYS A 57 -6.53 -0.06 -4.81
C CYS A 57 -5.35 -0.15 -3.84
N LEU A 58 -5.15 -1.32 -3.21
CA LEU A 58 -4.01 -1.57 -2.32
C LEU A 58 -2.68 -1.54 -3.07
N GLU A 59 -2.65 -1.95 -4.34
CA GLU A 59 -1.44 -1.86 -5.16
C GLU A 59 -1.04 -0.40 -5.44
N GLU A 60 -1.98 0.45 -5.80
CA GLU A 60 -1.72 1.88 -6.06
C GLU A 60 -1.32 2.64 -4.78
N LEU A 61 -1.94 2.32 -3.65
CA LEU A 61 -1.50 2.83 -2.34
C LEU A 61 -0.09 2.33 -2.01
N ALA A 62 0.22 1.06 -2.31
CA ALA A 62 1.55 0.52 -2.09
C ALA A 62 2.61 1.27 -2.91
N LYS A 63 2.34 1.50 -4.20
CA LYS A 63 3.22 2.26 -5.10
C LYS A 63 3.41 3.71 -4.62
N SER A 64 2.36 4.34 -4.11
CA SER A 64 2.41 5.71 -3.61
C SER A 64 3.36 5.84 -2.42
N VAL A 65 3.21 4.98 -1.41
CA VAL A 65 4.10 4.98 -0.22
C VAL A 65 5.54 4.62 -0.57
N GLU A 66 5.74 3.72 -1.54
CA GLU A 66 7.08 3.35 -2.00
C GLU A 66 7.74 4.45 -2.83
N GLY A 67 6.95 5.18 -3.61
CA GLY A 67 7.40 6.31 -4.43
C GLY A 67 7.69 7.58 -3.64
N GLU A 68 7.00 7.82 -2.53
CA GLU A 68 7.28 8.92 -1.60
C GLU A 68 8.68 8.83 -0.96
N ASN A 69 9.29 7.64 -0.95
CA ASN A 69 10.66 7.44 -0.49
C ASN A 69 11.72 7.79 -1.56
N ASN A 70 11.31 8.31 -2.72
CA ASN A 70 12.18 8.66 -3.86
C ASN A 70 12.10 10.15 -4.28
N MET A 71 11.61 11.03 -3.38
CA MET A 71 11.60 12.49 -3.59
C MET A 71 12.66 13.24 -2.75
N GLU A 72 13.81 12.61 -2.49
CA GLU A 72 15.08 13.34 -2.35
C GLU A 72 15.82 13.24 -3.69
N VAL A 73 16.49 14.32 -4.10
CA VAL A 73 17.23 14.54 -5.35
C VAL A 73 16.42 15.10 -6.53
N LEU A 74 15.72 16.22 -6.33
CA LEU A 74 15.63 17.30 -7.35
C LEU A 74 15.67 18.70 -6.70
N VAL A 75 16.45 18.88 -5.64
CA VAL A 75 16.92 20.22 -5.23
C VAL A 75 18.42 20.24 -5.45
N GLY A 76 18.85 20.95 -6.49
CA GLY A 76 20.26 21.24 -6.72
C GLY A 76 20.71 21.07 -8.17
N LYS A 77 20.30 21.99 -9.04
CA LYS A 77 21.19 22.58 -10.03
C LYS A 77 20.90 24.08 -10.12
N ASP A 78 21.53 24.82 -9.23
CA ASP A 78 22.07 26.13 -9.56
C ASP A 78 22.87 26.00 -10.87
N GLU A 79 22.64 26.89 -11.82
CA GLU A 79 23.68 27.59 -12.58
C GLU A 79 23.01 28.57 -13.57
N GLY A 80 23.19 29.87 -13.31
CA GLY A 80 22.76 30.98 -14.16
C GLY A 80 22.98 32.33 -13.48
#